data_AF-A0A7C2SPG5-F1
#
_entry.id   AF-A0A7C2SPG5-F1
#
_cell.length_a   1.000
_cell.length_b   1.000
_cell.length_c   1.000
_cell.angle_alpha   90.00
_cell.angle_beta   90.00
_cell.angle_gamma   90.00
#
_symmetry.space_group_name_H-M   'P 1'
#
loop_
_entity.id
_entity.type
_entity.pdbx_description
1 polymer ?
#
loop_
_entity_poly.entity_id
_entity_poly.type
_entity_poly.pdbx_seq_one_letter_code
_entity_poly.pdbx_strand_id
1 'polypeptide(L)'
;MADSGPRFHNSKVVDRVGNFITAVFHNLMLFVISVATVWSALGEFGHIFMGEAAPTLKDILLLFIYLEVLAMVGIYFRTHRLPVRFLVYIAITALTRVLVVDLKTMTMQEILVYSGSILILTAAVLALKFGSSRYPSNPPTE
;
A
#
# COMPACT_ATOMS: atom_id res chain seq x y z
N MET A 1 43.95 -30.53 -23.14
CA MET A 1 43.76 -31.32 -21.91
C MET A 1 42.53 -30.74 -21.24
N ALA A 2 41.50 -31.57 -21.10
CA ALA A 2 40.13 -31.17 -20.81
C ALA A 2 39.91 -30.82 -19.34
N ASP A 3 39.05 -29.83 -19.09
CA ASP A 3 38.07 -29.94 -18.01
C ASP A 3 36.79 -29.21 -18.41
N SER A 4 35.82 -29.98 -18.93
CA SER A 4 34.46 -29.55 -19.20
C SER A 4 33.55 -30.31 -18.23
N GLY A 5 33.62 -29.94 -16.95
CA GLY A 5 32.73 -30.48 -15.92
C GLY A 5 31.24 -30.31 -16.28
N PRO A 6 30.36 -31.24 -15.86
CA PRO A 6 28.97 -31.27 -16.31
C PRO A 6 28.21 -30.04 -15.77
N ARG A 7 27.86 -29.11 -16.65
CA ARG A 7 26.96 -27.99 -16.34
C ARG A 7 25.55 -28.55 -16.14
N PHE A 8 25.20 -28.91 -14.91
CA PHE A 8 23.85 -29.36 -14.55
C PHE A 8 22.81 -28.31 -14.97
N HIS A 9 22.08 -28.63 -16.03
CA HIS A 9 21.14 -27.76 -16.74
C HIS A 9 19.72 -27.86 -16.14
N ASN A 10 19.59 -27.84 -14.80
CA ASN A 10 18.31 -28.04 -14.11
C ASN A 10 17.67 -26.75 -13.54
N SER A 11 18.22 -25.57 -13.86
CA SER A 11 17.73 -24.28 -13.35
C SER A 11 16.31 -23.94 -13.82
N LYS A 12 15.96 -24.25 -15.08
CA LYS A 12 14.67 -23.83 -15.67
C LYS A 12 13.44 -24.42 -14.97
N VAL A 13 13.53 -25.63 -14.42
CA VAL A 13 12.42 -26.27 -13.70
C VAL A 13 12.30 -25.69 -12.30
N VAL A 14 13.43 -25.51 -11.60
CA VAL A 14 13.49 -24.91 -10.26
C VAL A 14 12.99 -23.46 -10.30
N ASP A 15 13.43 -22.67 -11.27
CA ASP A 15 13.03 -21.27 -11.45
C ASP A 15 11.53 -21.16 -11.77
N ARG A 16 11.00 -22.05 -12.62
CA ARG A 16 9.58 -22.07 -12.98
C ARG A 16 8.69 -22.45 -11.79
N VAL A 17 9.08 -23.47 -11.04
CA VAL A 17 8.35 -23.91 -9.84
C VAL A 17 8.43 -22.84 -8.75
N GLY A 18 9.61 -22.25 -8.52
CA GLY A 18 9.81 -21.18 -7.56
C GLY A 18 8.96 -19.94 -7.87
N ASN A 19 8.94 -19.51 -9.14
CA ASN A 19 8.11 -18.38 -9.57
C ASN A 19 6.61 -18.67 -9.44
N PHE A 20 6.17 -19.90 -9.76
CA PHE A 20 4.78 -20.32 -9.61
C PHE A 20 4.34 -20.31 -8.14
N ILE A 21 5.12 -20.95 -7.26
CA ILE A 21 4.83 -21.01 -5.82
C ILE A 21 4.77 -19.60 -5.23
N THR A 22 5.77 -18.76 -5.57
CA THR A 22 5.81 -17.36 -5.10
C THR A 22 4.57 -16.60 -5.54
N ALA A 23 4.15 -16.73 -6.80
CA ALA A 23 2.94 -16.08 -7.31
C ALA A 23 1.67 -16.53 -6.57
N VAL A 24 1.54 -17.83 -6.27
CA VAL A 24 0.41 -18.37 -5.50
C VAL A 24 0.39 -17.82 -4.08
N PHE A 25 1.49 -17.91 -3.33
CA PHE A 25 1.58 -17.38 -1.97
C PHE A 25 1.31 -15.88 -1.92
N HIS A 26 1.83 -15.16 -2.90
CA HIS A 26 1.66 -13.73 -3.01
C HIS A 26 0.18 -13.34 -3.18
N ASN A 27 -0.51 -13.97 -4.13
CA ASN A 27 -1.95 -13.73 -4.34
C ASN A 27 -2.79 -14.17 -3.12
N LEU A 28 -2.40 -15.25 -2.45
CA LEU A 28 -3.07 -15.72 -1.26
C LEU A 28 -2.96 -14.71 -0.11
N MET A 29 -1.76 -14.18 0.15
CA MET A 29 -1.56 -13.17 1.20
C MET A 29 -2.37 -11.90 0.91
N LEU A 30 -2.40 -11.44 -0.34
CA LEU A 30 -3.23 -10.31 -0.72
C LEU A 30 -4.71 -10.56 -0.54
N PHE A 31 -5.17 -11.78 -0.84
CA PHE A 31 -6.55 -12.15 -0.64
C PHE A 31 -6.92 -12.10 0.84
N VAL A 32 -6.06 -12.63 1.71
CA VAL A 32 -6.24 -12.58 3.17
C VAL A 32 -6.30 -11.12 3.66
N ILE A 33 -5.39 -10.25 3.21
CA ILE A 33 -5.39 -8.83 3.59
C ILE A 33 -6.66 -8.12 3.12
N SER A 34 -7.12 -8.38 1.88
CA SER A 34 -8.38 -7.82 1.37
C SER A 34 -9.58 -8.25 2.20
N VAL A 35 -9.69 -9.56 2.49
CA VAL A 35 -10.79 -10.09 3.31
C VAL A 35 -10.75 -9.51 4.71
N ALA A 36 -9.58 -9.44 5.35
CA ALA A 36 -9.42 -8.84 6.66
C ALA A 36 -9.82 -7.35 6.67
N THR A 37 -9.45 -6.60 5.62
CA THR A 37 -9.79 -5.18 5.48
C THR A 37 -11.31 -5.00 5.37
N VAL A 38 -11.97 -5.81 4.54
CA VAL A 38 -13.44 -5.78 4.40
C VAL A 38 -14.13 -6.18 5.69
N TRP A 39 -13.67 -7.25 6.34
CA TRP A 39 -14.22 -7.70 7.62
C TRP A 39 -14.11 -6.63 8.70
N SER A 40 -12.95 -5.98 8.81
CA SER A 40 -12.72 -4.87 9.75
C SER A 40 -13.62 -3.67 9.44
N ALA A 41 -13.76 -3.31 8.17
CA ALA A 41 -14.62 -2.20 7.75
C ALA A 41 -16.10 -2.46 8.03
N LEU A 42 -16.58 -3.69 7.81
CA LEU A 42 -17.95 -4.09 8.13
C LEU A 42 -18.20 -4.13 9.64
N GLY A 43 -17.21 -4.59 10.42
CA GLY A 43 -17.27 -4.54 11.88
C GLY A 43 -17.39 -3.11 12.40
N GLU A 44 -16.56 -2.20 11.90
CA GLU A 44 -16.62 -0.77 12.24
C GLU A 44 -17.96 -0.14 11.83
N PHE A 45 -18.42 -0.42 10.60
CA PHE A 45 -19.72 0.03 10.13
C PHE A 45 -20.86 -0.46 11.03
N GLY A 46 -20.83 -1.72 11.47
CA GLY A 46 -21.78 -2.28 12.42
C GLY A 46 -21.76 -1.54 13.77
N HIS A 47 -20.58 -1.27 14.32
CA HIS A 47 -20.42 -0.49 15.55
C HIS A 47 -20.99 0.93 15.42
N ILE A 48 -20.75 1.60 14.29
CA ILE A 48 -21.29 2.94 14.01
C ILE A 48 -22.83 2.88 13.90
N PHE A 49 -23.36 1.89 13.19
CA PHE A 49 -24.81 1.77 12.94
C PHE A 49 -25.60 1.38 14.18
N MET A 50 -25.01 0.58 15.07
CA MET A 50 -25.61 0.19 16.34
C MET A 50 -25.49 1.28 17.41
N GLY A 51 -24.69 2.32 17.18
CA GLY A 51 -24.59 3.46 18.08
C GLY A 51 -25.90 4.24 18.18
N GLU A 52 -26.16 4.84 19.34
CA GLU A 52 -27.35 5.66 19.57
C GLU A 52 -27.29 7.03 18.85
N ALA A 53 -26.10 7.42 18.37
CA ALA A 53 -25.86 8.70 17.73
C ALA A 53 -25.69 8.55 16.20
N ALA A 54 -26.03 9.62 15.47
CA ALA A 54 -25.78 9.69 14.04
C ALA A 54 -24.27 9.59 13.73
N PRO A 55 -23.86 8.93 12.63
CA PRO A 55 -22.46 8.82 12.24
C PRO A 55 -21.78 10.18 12.14
N THR A 56 -20.62 10.32 12.77
CA THR A 56 -19.84 11.55 12.71
C THR A 56 -18.99 11.62 11.44
N LEU A 57 -18.46 12.80 11.11
CA LEU A 57 -17.51 12.95 10.00
C LEU A 57 -16.27 12.07 10.20
N LYS A 58 -15.82 11.88 11.45
CA LYS A 58 -14.71 10.99 11.80
C LYS A 58 -14.98 9.55 11.40
N ASP A 59 -16.20 9.08 11.61
CA ASP A 59 -16.63 7.69 11.33
C ASP A 59 -16.73 7.43 9.83
N ILE A 60 -17.37 8.34 9.10
CA ILE A 60 -17.47 8.25 7.63
C ILE A 60 -16.08 8.30 7.01
N LEU A 61 -15.24 9.21 7.51
CA LEU A 61 -13.86 9.26 7.08
C LEU A 61 -13.20 7.93 7.42
N LEU A 62 -13.25 7.39 8.65
CA LEU A 62 -12.67 6.08 9.01
C LEU A 62 -12.94 5.00 7.94
N LEU A 63 -14.21 4.85 7.53
CA LEU A 63 -14.64 3.95 6.45
C LEU A 63 -13.96 4.25 5.09
N PHE A 64 -13.75 5.52 4.75
CA PHE A 64 -12.97 5.91 3.56
C PHE A 64 -11.50 5.44 3.61
N ILE A 65 -10.84 5.32 4.78
CA ILE A 65 -9.45 4.77 4.83
C ILE A 65 -9.52 3.28 4.51
N TYR A 66 -10.51 2.56 5.03
CA TYR A 66 -10.68 1.16 4.69
C TYR A 66 -10.92 0.96 3.19
N LEU A 67 -11.75 1.80 2.58
CA LEU A 67 -11.98 1.78 1.13
C LEU A 67 -10.72 2.14 0.32
N GLU A 68 -9.95 3.13 0.77
CA GLU A 68 -8.70 3.52 0.13
C GLU A 68 -7.66 2.40 0.18
N VAL A 69 -7.48 1.79 1.36
CA VAL A 69 -6.60 0.63 1.54
C VAL A 69 -7.06 -0.53 0.65
N LEU A 70 -8.37 -0.83 0.64
CA LEU A 70 -8.93 -1.89 -0.20
C LEU A 70 -8.70 -1.62 -1.70
N ALA A 71 -8.86 -0.38 -2.16
CA ALA A 71 -8.59 0.02 -3.53
C ALA A 71 -7.10 -0.16 -3.90
N MET A 72 -6.19 0.19 -2.99
CA MET A 72 -4.75 -0.02 -3.19
C MET A 72 -4.40 -1.51 -3.28
N VAL A 73 -4.97 -2.35 -2.42
CA VAL A 73 -4.79 -3.81 -2.50
C VAL A 73 -5.37 -4.36 -3.82
N GLY A 74 -6.51 -3.84 -4.27
CA GLY A 74 -7.10 -4.20 -5.57
C GLY A 74 -6.25 -3.77 -6.78
N ILE A 75 -5.63 -2.59 -6.75
CA ILE A 75 -4.66 -2.16 -7.77
C ILE A 75 -3.42 -3.06 -7.73
N TYR A 76 -2.99 -3.42 -6.53
CA TYR A 76 -1.84 -4.27 -6.32
C TYR A 76 -2.05 -5.67 -6.90
N PHE A 77 -3.24 -6.26 -6.72
CA PHE A 77 -3.67 -7.50 -7.38
C PHE A 77 -3.50 -7.48 -8.90
N ARG A 78 -3.74 -6.33 -9.55
CA ARG A 78 -3.64 -6.20 -11.02
C ARG A 78 -2.21 -5.92 -11.50
N THR A 79 -1.35 -5.38 -10.66
CA THR A 79 -0.05 -4.82 -11.08
C THR A 79 1.16 -5.58 -10.55
N HIS A 80 1.02 -6.42 -9.52
CA HIS A 80 2.09 -7.27 -8.92
C HIS A 80 3.40 -6.55 -8.57
N ARG A 81 3.40 -5.22 -8.47
CA ARG A 81 4.59 -4.42 -8.13
C ARG A 81 4.29 -3.66 -6.86
N LEU A 82 5.01 -3.91 -5.77
CA LEU A 82 4.73 -3.26 -4.47
C LEU A 82 5.30 -1.85 -4.57
N PRO A 83 4.49 -0.82 -4.85
CA PRO A 83 5.03 0.50 -4.94
C PRO A 83 5.02 0.98 -3.51
N VAL A 84 6.21 1.11 -2.92
CA VAL A 84 6.38 1.84 -1.65
C VAL A 84 5.61 3.18 -1.67
N ARG A 85 5.39 3.74 -2.85
CA ARG A 85 4.51 4.89 -3.13
C ARG A 85 3.09 4.75 -2.58
N PHE A 86 2.45 3.58 -2.66
CA PHE A 86 1.09 3.38 -2.13
C PHE A 86 1.06 3.51 -0.61
N LEU A 87 2.09 3.05 0.11
CA LEU A 87 2.18 3.23 1.56
C LEU A 87 2.30 4.70 1.94
N VAL A 88 3.09 5.48 1.18
CA VAL A 88 3.24 6.91 1.42
C VAL A 88 1.93 7.66 1.13
N TYR A 89 1.16 7.26 0.12
CA TYR A 89 -0.16 7.84 -0.13
C TYR A 89 -1.15 7.56 1.01
N ILE A 90 -1.19 6.33 1.54
CA ILE A 90 -2.03 5.99 2.70
C ILE A 90 -1.65 6.87 3.90
N ALA A 91 -0.36 7.08 4.14
CA ALA A 91 0.10 7.96 5.22
C ALA A 91 -0.37 9.41 5.01
N ILE A 92 -0.25 9.93 3.78
CA ILE A 92 -0.72 11.29 3.44
C ILE A 92 -2.24 11.40 3.68
N THR A 93 -3.04 10.46 3.19
CA THR A 93 -4.50 10.52 3.36
C THR A 93 -4.91 10.37 4.82
N ALA A 94 -4.22 9.50 5.57
CA ALA A 94 -4.46 9.33 7.01
C ALA A 94 -4.16 10.62 7.80
N LEU A 95 -3.01 11.27 7.55
CA LEU A 95 -2.68 12.54 8.20
C LEU A 95 -3.61 13.67 7.78
N THR A 96 -3.92 13.77 6.49
CA THR A 96 -4.84 14.79 5.96
C THR A 96 -6.22 14.67 6.59
N ARG A 97 -6.68 13.44 6.81
CA ARG A 97 -7.95 13.21 7.50
C ARG A 97 -7.93 13.70 8.94
N VAL A 98 -6.91 13.33 9.71
CA VAL A 98 -6.81 13.74 11.12
C VAL A 98 -6.87 15.26 11.20
N LEU A 99 -6.13 15.95 10.31
CA LEU A 99 -6.16 17.39 10.20
C LEU A 99 -7.56 17.95 9.89
N VAL A 100 -8.32 17.34 8.98
CA VAL A 100 -9.67 17.82 8.59
C VAL A 100 -10.71 17.57 9.67
N VAL A 101 -10.65 16.42 10.34
CA VAL A 101 -11.62 16.03 11.40
C VAL A 101 -11.44 16.91 12.63
N ASP A 102 -10.19 17.06 13.08
CA ASP A 102 -9.87 17.69 14.35
C ASP A 102 -9.43 19.16 14.20
N LEU A 103 -9.60 19.76 13.00
CA LEU A 103 -9.12 21.11 12.70
C LEU A 103 -9.57 22.16 13.72
N LYS A 104 -10.80 22.03 14.23
CA LYS A 104 -11.40 23.01 15.16
C LYS A 104 -10.95 22.83 16.61
N THR A 105 -10.46 21.65 16.96
CA THR A 105 -10.02 21.30 18.32
C THR A 105 -8.50 21.34 18.45
N MET A 106 -7.78 21.37 17.33
CA MET A 106 -6.33 21.47 17.28
C MET A 106 -5.80 22.88 17.55
N THR A 107 -4.68 22.92 18.25
CA THR A 107 -3.86 24.11 18.44
C THR A 107 -3.16 24.51 17.14
N MET A 108 -2.76 25.79 17.05
CA MET A 108 -1.98 26.30 15.91
C MET A 108 -0.69 25.48 15.67
N GLN A 109 -0.05 25.01 16.74
CA GLN A 109 1.17 24.20 16.64
C GLN A 109 0.89 22.82 16.01
N GLU A 110 -0.20 22.16 16.41
CA GLU A 110 -0.59 20.87 15.84
C GLU A 110 -0.92 21.00 14.35
N ILE A 111 -1.69 22.02 13.98
CA ILE A 111 -2.03 22.30 12.57
C ILE A 111 -0.76 22.46 11.73
N LEU A 112 0.24 23.21 12.24
CA LEU A 112 1.53 23.38 11.56
C LEU A 112 2.31 22.06 11.46
N VAL A 113 2.32 21.23 12.49
CA VAL A 113 3.01 19.93 12.50
C VAL A 113 2.38 18.96 11.50
N TYR A 114 1.06 18.82 11.49
CA TYR A 114 0.36 17.93 10.56
C TYR A 114 0.52 18.41 9.11
N SER A 115 0.34 19.71 8.85
CA SER A 115 0.56 20.30 7.53
C SER A 115 2.01 20.13 7.05
N GLY A 116 2.99 20.40 7.93
CA GLY A 116 4.41 20.18 7.66
C GLY A 116 4.75 18.72 7.38
N SER A 117 4.15 17.78 8.12
CA SER A 117 4.32 16.34 7.89
C SER A 117 3.78 15.91 6.53
N ILE A 118 2.59 16.39 6.15
CA ILE A 118 2.00 16.14 4.82
C ILE A 118 2.90 16.71 3.71
N LEU A 119 3.46 17.90 3.91
CA LEU A 119 4.40 18.52 2.97
C LEU A 119 5.67 17.68 2.78
N ILE A 120 6.26 17.18 3.88
CA ILE A 120 7.44 16.30 3.84
C ILE A 120 7.13 14.98 3.12
N LEU A 121 6.01 14.33 3.45
CA LEU A 121 5.61 13.08 2.78
C LEU A 121 5.36 13.30 1.28
N THR A 122 4.71 14.41 0.91
CA THR A 122 4.47 14.77 -0.49
C THR A 122 5.78 15.02 -1.23
N ALA A 123 6.74 15.70 -0.60
CA ALA A 123 8.09 15.88 -1.15
C ALA A 123 8.84 14.55 -1.31
N ALA A 124 8.68 13.61 -0.38
CA ALA A 124 9.25 12.27 -0.50
C ALA A 124 8.67 11.50 -1.70
N VAL A 125 7.36 11.56 -1.92
CA VAL A 125 6.75 10.97 -3.13
C VAL A 125 7.30 11.62 -4.39
N LEU A 126 7.45 12.94 -4.41
CA LEU A 126 8.00 13.68 -5.53
C LEU A 126 9.43 13.22 -5.84
N ALA A 127 10.27 13.06 -4.81
CA ALA A 127 11.62 12.52 -4.95
C ALA A 127 11.63 11.08 -5.52
N LEU A 128 10.75 10.21 -5.02
CA LEU A 128 10.61 8.83 -5.54
C LEU A 128 10.15 8.80 -7.00
N LYS A 129 9.30 9.75 -7.41
CA LYS A 129 8.86 9.89 -8.80
C LYS A 129 10.01 10.34 -9.70
N PHE A 130 10.78 11.34 -9.29
CA PHE A 130 11.93 11.83 -10.06
C PHE A 130 13.06 10.80 -10.15
N GLY A 131 13.41 10.12 -9.06
CA GLY A 131 14.47 9.10 -9.07
C GLY A 131 14.14 7.92 -9.98
N SER A 132 12.90 7.46 -9.97
CA SER A 132 12.44 6.37 -10.85
C SER A 132 12.36 6.75 -12.33
N SER A 133 12.21 8.03 -12.66
CA SER A 133 12.16 8.47 -14.06
C SER A 133 13.54 8.56 -14.71
N ARG A 134 14.63 8.58 -13.92
CA ARG A 134 15.99 8.80 -14.41
C ARG A 134 16.81 7.52 -14.60
N TYR A 135 16.36 6.37 -14.07
CA TYR A 135 17.02 5.06 -14.23
C TYR A 135 16.02 3.95 -14.61
N PRO A 136 15.64 3.82 -15.90
CA PRO A 136 14.98 2.61 -16.37
C PRO A 136 15.99 1.45 -16.40
N SER A 137 15.75 0.40 -15.63
CA SER A 137 16.55 -0.82 -15.67
C SER A 137 16.23 -1.59 -16.97
N ASN A 138 17.03 -1.39 -18.01
CA ASN A 138 17.00 -2.23 -19.19
C ASN A 138 17.48 -3.65 -18.81
N PRO A 139 16.73 -4.72 -19.12
CA PRO A 139 17.27 -6.07 -19.00
C PRO A 139 18.44 -6.24 -19.99
N PRO A 140 19.47 -7.05 -19.64
CA PRO A 140 20.52 -7.38 -20.58
C PRO A 140 19.88 -8.10 -21.78
N THR A 141 20.05 -7.52 -22.97
CA THR A 141 19.79 -8.20 -24.24
C THR A 141 20.90 -9.20 -24.47
N GLU A 142 20.60 -10.49 -24.35
CA GLU A 142 21.32 -11.57 -25.03
C GLU A 142 20.32 -12.37 -25.88
#